data_AF-A0A7W9UFW8-F1
#
_entry.id   AF-A0A7W9UFW8-F1
#
_cell.length_a   1.000
_cell.length_b   1.000
_cell.length_c   1.000
_cell.angle_alpha   90.00
_cell.angle_beta   90.00
_cell.angle_gamma   90.00
#
_symmetry.space_group_name_H-M   'P 1'
#
loop_
_entity.id
_entity.type
_entity.pdbx_description
1 polymer ?
#
loop_
_entity_poly.entity_id
_entity_poly.type
_entity_poly.pdbx_seq_one_letter_code
_entity_poly.pdbx_strand_id
1 'polypeptide(L)'
;MGSWGNAILTLVCGAGAVALLAGCSSADGGSTSRPHATSTIAPDVPARFDACKLPTEVVQTERLIKPETDTKDNPGGVKWRGCRWIQSDGFGASIDTTNLTLPMVRANKDFTVDEEATIGGRPSLTAHLGKQDSHTFCSLYVGMRGGSLELNINNPSSRKSSGTRHACDIAKSLAEGIAPAIPATA
;
A
#
# COMPACT_ATOMS: atom_id res chain seq x y z
N MET A 1 -25.61 2.96 -45.12
CA MET A 1 -26.71 3.97 -45.07
C MET A 1 -26.97 4.21 -43.58
N GLY A 2 -26.78 5.38 -42.97
CA GLY A 2 -26.46 6.70 -43.48
C GLY A 2 -25.63 7.52 -42.48
N SER A 3 -25.00 8.54 -43.04
CA SER A 3 -24.22 9.61 -42.42
C SER A 3 -25.12 10.63 -41.74
N TRP A 4 -24.81 11.02 -40.50
CA TRP A 4 -25.32 12.23 -39.82
C TRP A 4 -24.15 12.73 -38.96
N GLY A 5 -23.55 13.90 -39.09
CA GLY A 5 -23.90 15.14 -39.77
C GLY A 5 -23.32 16.25 -38.88
N ASN A 6 -22.20 16.86 -39.29
CA ASN A 6 -21.56 17.96 -38.55
C ASN A 6 -22.50 19.18 -38.53
N ALA A 7 -22.71 19.77 -37.35
CA ALA A 7 -23.39 21.05 -37.21
C ALA A 7 -22.42 22.07 -36.60
N ILE A 8 -21.93 22.97 -37.47
CA ILE A 8 -21.26 24.21 -37.10
C ILE A 8 -22.36 25.27 -36.97
N LEU A 9 -22.41 25.97 -35.84
CA LEU A 9 -23.15 27.23 -35.72
C LEU A 9 -22.22 28.30 -35.14
N THR A 10 -21.64 29.09 -36.03
CA THR A 10 -20.98 30.36 -35.72
C THR A 10 -22.02 31.46 -35.77
N LEU A 11 -22.11 32.31 -34.73
CA LEU A 11 -22.72 33.64 -34.89
C LEU A 11 -22.24 34.68 -33.86
N VAL A 12 -21.69 35.75 -34.44
CA VAL A 12 -21.67 37.18 -34.06
C VAL A 12 -20.65 37.72 -33.03
N CYS A 13 -19.81 38.60 -33.58
CA CYS A 13 -18.91 39.54 -32.97
C CYS A 13 -19.63 40.65 -32.19
N GLY A 14 -19.16 40.92 -30.97
CA GLY A 14 -19.31 42.21 -30.29
C GLY A 14 -17.93 42.74 -29.94
N ALA A 15 -17.52 43.83 -30.58
CA ALA A 15 -16.24 44.49 -30.34
C ALA A 15 -16.31 45.39 -29.10
N GLY A 16 -15.46 45.11 -28.12
CA GLY A 16 -15.14 45.98 -26.99
C GLY A 16 -13.65 45.83 -26.67
N ALA A 17 -12.87 46.82 -27.07
CA ALA A 17 -11.43 46.98 -26.80
C ALA A 17 -11.31 48.17 -25.81
N VAL A 18 -10.40 48.34 -24.85
CA VAL A 18 -9.11 47.74 -24.49
C VAL A 18 -8.92 48.04 -22.99
N ALA A 19 -8.38 47.08 -22.22
CA ALA A 19 -7.43 47.38 -21.14
C ALA A 19 -6.46 46.19 -21.04
N LEU A 20 -5.35 46.32 -21.77
CA LEU A 20 -4.19 45.43 -21.70
C LEU A 20 -3.38 45.79 -20.46
N LEU A 21 -3.06 44.82 -19.60
CA LEU A 21 -1.73 44.70 -18.97
C LEU A 21 -1.51 43.24 -18.51
N ALA A 22 -0.77 42.53 -19.36
CA ALA A 22 0.30 41.57 -19.09
C ALA A 22 0.13 40.53 -17.96
N GLY A 23 -0.08 39.28 -18.39
CA GLY A 23 0.10 38.06 -17.59
C GLY A 23 -0.47 36.81 -18.26
N CYS A 24 0.04 36.44 -19.44
CA CYS A 24 -0.23 35.18 -20.15
C CYS A 24 0.08 33.93 -19.28
N SER A 25 -0.64 32.82 -19.34
CA SER A 25 -1.84 32.48 -20.10
C SER A 25 -2.70 31.47 -19.34
N SER A 26 -4.01 31.64 -19.47
CA SER A 26 -5.03 30.61 -19.30
C SER A 26 -5.06 29.67 -20.51
N ALA A 27 -5.84 28.59 -20.36
CA ALA A 27 -6.09 27.47 -21.27
C ALA A 27 -5.01 26.37 -21.12
N ASP A 28 -5.33 25.14 -20.79
CA ASP A 28 -6.50 24.35 -21.17
C ASP A 28 -6.95 23.43 -20.03
N GLY A 29 -8.12 22.82 -20.22
CA GLY A 29 -8.58 21.67 -19.44
C GLY A 29 -7.52 20.57 -19.46
N GLY A 30 -6.57 20.69 -18.53
CA GLY A 30 -5.62 19.66 -18.23
C GLY A 30 -6.38 18.57 -17.50
N SER A 31 -6.83 17.56 -18.25
CA SER A 31 -6.71 16.21 -17.72
C SER A 31 -5.33 16.14 -17.10
N THR A 32 -5.27 16.20 -15.78
CA THR A 32 -4.12 15.73 -15.03
C THR A 32 -4.10 14.25 -15.34
N SER A 33 -3.49 13.92 -16.49
CA SER A 33 -2.88 12.64 -16.70
C SER A 33 -1.90 12.54 -15.55
N ARG A 34 -2.38 12.00 -14.42
CA ARG A 34 -1.52 11.40 -13.41
C ARG A 34 -0.49 10.64 -14.23
N PRO A 35 0.82 10.87 -14.03
CA PRO A 35 1.81 10.07 -14.71
C PRO A 35 1.38 8.64 -14.45
N HIS A 36 0.97 7.94 -15.51
CA HIS A 36 0.61 6.55 -15.42
C HIS A 36 1.94 5.92 -15.08
N ALA A 37 2.18 5.69 -13.79
CA ALA A 37 3.38 5.03 -13.34
C ALA A 37 3.37 3.72 -14.13
N THR A 38 4.23 3.64 -15.14
CA THR A 38 4.58 2.37 -15.75
C THR A 38 5.05 1.54 -14.58
N SER A 39 4.18 0.65 -14.15
CA SER A 39 4.32 -0.17 -12.94
C SER A 39 5.33 -1.27 -13.22
N THR A 40 6.53 -0.87 -13.62
CA THR A 40 7.66 -1.78 -13.72
C THR A 40 8.06 -2.06 -12.29
N ILE A 41 7.96 -3.34 -11.93
CA ILE A 41 8.38 -3.81 -10.62
C ILE A 41 9.86 -3.50 -10.41
N ALA A 42 10.21 -2.99 -9.23
CA ALA A 42 11.61 -2.74 -8.90
C ALA A 42 12.39 -4.07 -8.87
N PRO A 43 13.67 -4.10 -9.27
CA PRO A 43 14.44 -5.34 -9.32
C PRO A 43 14.69 -5.97 -7.95
N ASP A 44 14.58 -5.20 -6.86
CA ASP A 44 14.78 -5.66 -5.50
C ASP A 44 13.87 -4.92 -4.51
N VAL A 45 13.79 -5.45 -3.28
CA VAL A 45 12.98 -4.90 -2.19
C VAL A 45 13.62 -3.63 -1.58
N PRO A 46 12.84 -2.78 -0.90
CA PRO A 46 13.38 -1.71 -0.08
C PRO A 46 14.40 -2.22 0.95
N ALA A 47 15.55 -1.56 1.01
CA ALA A 47 16.63 -1.89 1.93
C ALA A 47 16.53 -1.09 3.25
N ARG A 48 17.43 -1.37 4.19
CA ARG A 48 17.62 -0.65 5.47
C ARG A 48 16.53 -0.83 6.54
N PHE A 49 15.61 -1.76 6.34
CA PHE A 49 14.77 -2.29 7.41
C PHE A 49 15.03 -3.79 7.56
N ASP A 50 15.28 -4.26 8.78
CA ASP A 50 15.51 -5.67 9.09
C ASP A 50 14.32 -6.17 9.92
N ALA A 51 13.37 -6.85 9.27
CA ALA A 51 12.16 -7.34 9.91
C ALA A 51 12.41 -8.49 10.92
N CYS A 52 13.62 -9.05 10.94
CA CYS A 52 14.04 -10.01 11.96
C CYS A 52 14.57 -9.34 13.24
N LYS A 53 14.75 -8.01 13.22
CA LYS A 53 15.19 -7.19 14.36
C LYS A 53 14.19 -6.09 14.66
N LEU A 54 12.98 -6.50 15.01
CA LEU A 54 11.91 -5.58 15.41
C LEU A 54 12.29 -4.82 16.69
N PRO A 55 11.71 -3.62 16.93
CA PRO A 55 11.86 -2.91 18.20
C PRO A 55 11.48 -3.80 19.39
N THR A 56 12.27 -3.76 20.45
CA THR A 56 12.09 -4.60 21.65
C THR A 56 10.70 -4.42 22.25
N GLU A 57 10.18 -3.19 22.25
CA GLU A 57 8.87 -2.83 22.78
C GLU A 57 7.74 -3.52 21.99
N VAL A 58 7.89 -3.67 20.68
CA VAL A 58 6.92 -4.38 19.82
C VAL A 58 6.94 -5.87 20.14
N VAL A 59 8.14 -6.45 20.21
CA VAL A 59 8.33 -7.88 20.52
C VAL A 59 7.74 -8.22 21.88
N GLN A 60 7.93 -7.38 22.89
CA GLN A 60 7.40 -7.59 24.24
C GLN A 60 5.89 -7.38 24.30
N THR A 61 5.37 -6.28 23.76
CA THR A 61 3.94 -5.95 23.78
C THR A 61 3.10 -7.02 23.10
N GLU A 62 3.51 -7.43 21.90
CA GLU A 62 2.79 -8.45 21.12
C GLU A 62 3.24 -9.88 21.45
N ARG A 63 4.18 -10.04 22.41
CA ARG A 63 4.69 -11.34 22.90
C ARG A 63 5.19 -12.23 21.75
N LEU A 64 5.88 -11.61 20.79
CA LEU A 64 6.39 -12.26 19.60
C LEU A 64 7.60 -13.13 19.95
N ILE A 65 7.66 -14.30 19.34
CA ILE A 65 8.75 -15.27 19.51
C ILE A 65 9.11 -15.90 18.16
N LYS A 66 10.25 -16.62 18.15
CA LYS A 66 10.74 -17.42 17.03
C LYS A 66 10.80 -16.64 15.71
N PRO A 67 11.63 -15.59 15.62
CA PRO A 67 11.93 -14.99 14.32
C PRO A 67 12.54 -16.03 13.39
N GLU A 68 11.87 -16.30 12.28
CA GLU A 68 12.34 -17.21 11.24
C GLU A 68 12.45 -16.45 9.92
N THR A 69 13.60 -16.49 9.27
CA THR A 69 13.82 -15.80 7.99
C THR A 69 12.74 -16.18 6.98
N ASP A 70 12.13 -15.16 6.37
CA ASP A 70 11.23 -15.30 5.24
C ASP A 70 11.85 -14.65 4.01
N THR A 71 12.02 -15.42 2.94
CA THR A 71 12.57 -14.94 1.68
C THR A 71 11.87 -15.66 0.55
N LYS A 72 11.22 -14.88 -0.31
CA LYS A 72 10.42 -15.40 -1.41
C LYS A 72 10.70 -14.60 -2.68
N ASP A 73 10.90 -15.33 -3.78
CA ASP A 73 10.98 -14.80 -5.14
C ASP A 73 9.85 -15.45 -5.94
N ASN A 74 8.86 -14.66 -6.33
CA ASN A 74 7.71 -15.15 -7.07
C ASN A 74 7.85 -14.84 -8.57
N PRO A 75 7.15 -15.61 -9.43
CA PRO A 75 6.95 -15.25 -10.83
C PRO A 75 6.44 -13.80 -10.98
N GLY A 76 6.86 -13.12 -12.04
CA GLY A 76 6.56 -11.70 -12.23
C GLY A 76 7.52 -10.74 -11.50
N GLY A 77 8.57 -11.27 -10.86
CA GLY A 77 9.64 -10.46 -10.27
C GLY A 77 9.32 -9.92 -8.88
N VAL A 78 8.21 -10.35 -8.26
CA VAL A 78 7.84 -9.91 -6.92
C VAL A 78 8.71 -10.62 -5.88
N LYS A 79 9.23 -9.85 -4.94
CA LYS A 79 10.15 -10.32 -3.91
C LYS A 79 9.65 -9.94 -2.53
N TRP A 80 9.94 -10.80 -1.55
CA TRP A 80 9.75 -10.55 -0.12
C TRP A 80 11.02 -10.90 0.63
N ARG A 81 11.42 -10.05 1.57
CA ARG A 81 12.54 -10.27 2.49
C ARG A 81 12.14 -9.84 3.89
N GLY A 82 12.25 -10.75 4.85
CA GLY A 82 11.92 -10.41 6.22
C GLY A 82 11.91 -11.61 7.15
N CYS A 83 10.96 -11.62 8.07
CA CYS A 83 10.83 -12.66 9.08
C CYS A 83 9.38 -13.00 9.38
N ARG A 84 9.17 -14.28 9.69
CA ARG A 84 7.97 -14.76 10.36
C ARG A 84 8.15 -14.69 11.85
N TRP A 85 7.09 -14.31 12.52
CA TRP A 85 6.97 -14.22 13.96
C TRP A 85 5.69 -14.93 14.38
N ILE A 86 5.69 -15.49 15.59
CA ILE A 86 4.48 -16.07 16.18
C ILE A 86 4.24 -15.48 17.56
N GLN A 87 2.97 -15.40 17.95
CA GLN A 87 2.56 -15.25 19.33
C GLN A 87 2.16 -16.62 19.88
N SER A 88 2.64 -16.98 21.07
CA SER A 88 2.28 -18.27 21.69
C SER A 88 0.77 -18.41 21.87
N ASP A 89 0.19 -19.48 21.32
CA ASP A 89 -1.26 -19.73 21.23
C ASP A 89 -2.07 -18.54 20.65
N GLY A 90 -1.43 -17.77 19.79
CA GLY A 90 -1.97 -16.56 19.17
C GLY A 90 -1.80 -16.56 17.65
N PHE A 91 -1.65 -15.36 17.10
CA PHE A 91 -1.49 -15.13 15.67
C PHE A 91 -0.07 -15.48 15.18
N GLY A 92 0.04 -15.70 13.87
CA GLY A 92 1.31 -15.64 13.13
C GLY A 92 1.36 -14.36 12.31
N ALA A 93 2.56 -13.79 12.18
CA ALA A 93 2.82 -12.61 11.36
C ALA A 93 4.01 -12.87 10.44
N SER A 94 3.84 -12.65 9.14
CA SER A 94 4.98 -12.46 8.23
C SER A 94 5.18 -10.96 8.06
N ILE A 95 6.38 -10.47 8.35
CA ILE A 95 6.73 -9.06 8.26
C ILE A 95 7.89 -8.96 7.27
N ASP A 96 7.62 -8.38 6.10
CA ASP A 96 8.51 -8.47 4.95
C ASP A 96 8.60 -7.13 4.22
N THR A 97 9.79 -6.71 3.80
CA THR A 97 9.87 -5.69 2.74
C THR A 97 9.60 -6.37 1.40
N THR A 98 8.84 -5.68 0.55
CA THR A 98 8.49 -6.13 -0.79
C THR A 98 8.66 -5.02 -1.81
N ASN A 99 8.99 -5.39 -3.06
CA ASN A 99 8.99 -4.47 -4.19
C ASN A 99 7.59 -4.18 -4.75
N LEU A 100 6.52 -4.68 -4.12
CA LEU A 100 5.16 -4.22 -4.37
C LEU A 100 4.95 -2.82 -3.80
N THR A 101 4.53 -1.89 -4.66
CA THR A 101 4.12 -0.55 -4.23
C THR A 101 2.61 -0.52 -3.93
N LEU A 102 2.14 0.44 -3.14
CA LEU A 102 0.70 0.57 -2.88
C LEU A 102 -0.14 0.74 -4.16
N PRO A 103 0.27 1.50 -5.19
CA PRO A 103 -0.43 1.51 -6.48
C PRO A 103 -0.51 0.14 -7.16
N MET A 104 0.53 -0.70 -7.04
CA MET A 104 0.51 -2.07 -7.58
C MET A 104 -0.50 -2.94 -6.85
N VAL A 105 -0.58 -2.85 -5.52
CA VAL A 105 -1.58 -3.59 -4.73
C VAL A 105 -2.99 -3.17 -5.15
N ARG A 106 -3.27 -1.87 -5.28
CA ARG A 106 -4.58 -1.36 -5.74
C ARG A 106 -4.95 -1.82 -7.15
N ALA A 107 -3.96 -1.92 -8.05
CA ALA A 107 -4.18 -2.30 -9.43
C ALA A 107 -4.34 -3.81 -9.62
N ASN A 108 -3.94 -4.62 -8.63
CA ASN A 108 -4.03 -6.06 -8.69
C ASN A 108 -5.43 -6.54 -8.32
N LYS A 109 -6.11 -7.21 -9.26
CA LYS A 109 -7.48 -7.71 -9.13
C LYS A 109 -7.65 -8.86 -8.15
N ASP A 110 -6.54 -9.50 -7.74
CA ASP A 110 -6.56 -10.57 -6.75
C ASP A 110 -6.70 -10.02 -5.32
N PHE A 111 -6.39 -8.73 -5.13
CA PHE A 111 -6.53 -8.03 -3.86
C PHE A 111 -7.84 -7.22 -3.84
N THR A 112 -8.52 -7.28 -2.71
CA THR A 112 -9.56 -6.32 -2.33
C THR A 112 -8.96 -5.39 -1.29
N VAL A 113 -8.93 -4.09 -1.58
CA VAL A 113 -8.49 -3.07 -0.61
C VAL A 113 -9.64 -2.78 0.35
N ASP A 114 -9.37 -2.91 1.64
CA ASP A 114 -10.35 -2.75 2.72
C ASP A 114 -10.35 -1.32 3.26
N GLU A 115 -9.17 -0.76 3.49
CA GLU A 115 -8.99 0.55 4.13
C GLU A 115 -7.70 1.19 3.65
N GLU A 116 -7.71 2.52 3.50
CA GLU A 116 -6.51 3.33 3.35
C GLU A 116 -6.26 4.15 4.62
N ALA A 117 -5.00 4.23 5.05
CA ALA A 117 -4.62 4.90 6.28
C ALA A 117 -3.23 5.52 6.15
N THR A 118 -2.78 6.21 7.21
CA THR A 118 -1.40 6.67 7.36
C THR A 118 -0.83 6.12 8.66
N ILE A 119 0.33 5.45 8.59
CA ILE A 119 1.02 4.86 9.74
C ILE A 119 2.43 5.41 9.81
N GLY A 120 2.79 6.04 10.93
CA GLY A 120 4.10 6.68 11.11
C GLY A 120 4.44 7.70 10.01
N GLY A 121 3.44 8.44 9.53
CA GLY A 121 3.59 9.41 8.43
C GLY A 121 3.72 8.80 7.04
N ARG A 122 3.59 7.48 6.89
CA ARG A 122 3.64 6.78 5.60
C ARG A 122 2.23 6.39 5.15
N PRO A 123 1.88 6.59 3.86
CA PRO A 123 0.67 6.03 3.30
C PRO A 123 0.64 4.52 3.50
N SER A 124 -0.53 3.98 3.76
CA SER A 124 -0.73 2.55 3.99
C SER A 124 -2.11 2.10 3.53
N LEU A 125 -2.28 0.80 3.34
CA LEU A 125 -3.57 0.20 3.10
C LEU A 125 -3.65 -1.20 3.70
N THR A 126 -4.84 -1.64 4.08
CA THR A 126 -5.14 -3.04 4.36
C THR A 126 -5.85 -3.65 3.15
N ALA A 127 -5.57 -4.92 2.90
CA ALA A 127 -6.19 -5.70 1.84
C ALA A 127 -6.27 -7.17 2.22
N HIS A 128 -7.15 -7.89 1.52
CA HIS A 128 -7.23 -9.35 1.57
C HIS A 128 -7.17 -9.96 0.17
N LEU A 129 -6.65 -11.20 0.09
CA LEU A 129 -6.66 -11.96 -1.16
C LEU A 129 -8.00 -12.66 -1.37
N GLY A 130 -8.60 -12.46 -2.53
CA GLY A 130 -9.79 -13.18 -2.97
C GLY A 130 -10.95 -13.08 -1.98
N LYS A 131 -11.30 -14.20 -1.33
CA LYS A 131 -12.41 -14.30 -0.37
C LYS A 131 -11.95 -14.64 1.06
N GLN A 132 -10.71 -14.32 1.40
CA GLN A 132 -10.23 -14.50 2.78
C GLN A 132 -11.10 -13.68 3.75
N ASP A 133 -11.35 -14.27 4.91
CA ASP A 133 -12.06 -13.59 6.00
C ASP A 133 -11.11 -12.58 6.65
N SER A 134 -11.45 -11.29 6.52
CA SER A 134 -10.66 -10.19 7.06
C SER A 134 -10.49 -10.25 8.58
N HIS A 135 -11.40 -10.92 9.29
CA HIS A 135 -11.28 -11.11 10.73
C HIS A 135 -10.11 -12.02 11.09
N THR A 136 -9.83 -13.03 10.27
CA THR A 136 -8.80 -14.04 10.53
C THR A 136 -7.53 -13.84 9.70
N PHE A 137 -7.60 -13.11 8.59
CA PHE A 137 -6.45 -12.79 7.75
C PHE A 137 -6.41 -11.31 7.41
N CYS A 138 -5.21 -10.72 7.40
CA CYS A 138 -5.04 -9.36 6.91
C CYS A 138 -3.65 -9.18 6.32
N SER A 139 -3.58 -8.57 5.13
CA SER A 139 -2.34 -7.99 4.61
C SER A 139 -2.41 -6.47 4.79
N LEU A 140 -1.44 -5.92 5.50
CA LEU A 140 -1.25 -4.48 5.62
C LEU A 140 0.04 -4.09 4.90
N TYR A 141 -0.03 -3.04 4.08
CA TYR A 141 1.10 -2.51 3.33
C TYR A 141 1.40 -1.08 3.79
N VAL A 142 2.63 -0.81 4.24
CA VAL A 142 3.13 0.54 4.56
C VAL A 142 4.11 0.99 3.48
N GLY A 143 3.88 2.17 2.91
CA GLY A 143 4.66 2.69 1.80
C GLY A 143 6.15 2.90 2.10
N MET A 144 7.00 2.40 1.20
CA MET A 144 8.44 2.60 1.18
C MET A 144 8.88 3.05 -0.21
N ARG A 145 10.07 3.63 -0.35
CA ARG A 145 10.60 4.03 -1.66
C ARG A 145 10.95 2.77 -2.46
N GLY A 146 10.24 2.57 -3.57
CA GLY A 146 10.43 1.42 -4.46
C GLY A 146 9.69 0.16 -4.03
N GLY A 147 8.81 0.24 -3.01
CA GLY A 147 8.08 -0.92 -2.52
C GLY A 147 7.20 -0.61 -1.31
N SER A 148 7.07 -1.58 -0.43
CA SER A 148 6.36 -1.44 0.84
C SER A 148 6.89 -2.42 1.90
N LEU A 149 6.55 -2.15 3.15
CA LEU A 149 6.57 -3.14 4.22
C LEU A 149 5.21 -3.84 4.23
N GLU A 150 5.18 -5.14 4.02
CA GLU A 150 4.00 -5.99 4.17
C GLU A 150 3.98 -6.63 5.56
N LEU A 151 2.81 -6.59 6.21
CA LEU A 151 2.49 -7.38 7.38
C LEU A 151 1.32 -8.30 7.02
N ASN A 152 1.60 -9.60 6.91
CA ASN A 152 0.59 -10.62 6.67
C ASN A 152 0.26 -11.33 7.99
N ILE A 153 -0.95 -11.13 8.50
CA ILE A 153 -1.43 -11.70 9.75
C ILE A 153 -2.34 -12.87 9.47
N ASN A 154 -2.07 -13.99 10.14
CA ASN A 154 -2.96 -15.15 10.23
C ASN A 154 -3.35 -15.34 11.70
N ASN A 155 -4.61 -15.06 12.01
CA ASN A 155 -5.19 -15.12 13.35
C ASN A 155 -6.49 -15.93 13.37
N PRO A 156 -6.40 -17.27 13.39
CA PRO A 156 -7.60 -18.11 13.47
C PRO A 156 -8.39 -17.81 14.75
N SER A 157 -9.71 -17.78 14.67
CA SER A 157 -10.60 -17.50 15.82
C SER A 157 -10.46 -18.52 16.96
N SER A 158 -9.93 -19.72 16.67
CA SER A 158 -9.65 -20.76 17.66
C SER A 158 -8.44 -20.49 18.55
N ARG A 159 -7.65 -19.44 18.29
CA ARG A 159 -6.47 -19.08 19.09
C ARG A 159 -6.88 -18.47 20.43
N LYS A 160 -6.39 -19.02 21.54
CA LYS A 160 -6.81 -18.55 22.87
C LYS A 160 -6.30 -17.15 23.19
N SER A 161 -5.09 -16.81 22.75
CA SER A 161 -4.44 -15.54 23.09
C SER A 161 -4.96 -14.36 22.26
N SER A 162 -5.38 -14.60 21.01
CA SER A 162 -5.67 -13.53 20.06
C SER A 162 -6.91 -13.75 19.20
N GLY A 163 -7.62 -14.89 19.31
CA GLY A 163 -8.72 -15.24 18.40
C GLY A 163 -9.93 -14.30 18.45
N THR A 164 -10.03 -13.46 19.48
CA THR A 164 -11.05 -12.40 19.61
C THR A 164 -10.63 -11.06 18.99
N ARG A 165 -9.36 -10.89 18.61
CA ARG A 165 -8.84 -9.68 17.95
C ARG A 165 -9.03 -9.83 16.44
N HIS A 166 -9.39 -8.73 15.77
CA HIS A 166 -9.42 -8.71 14.31
C HIS A 166 -7.99 -8.72 13.76
N ALA A 167 -7.72 -9.50 12.70
CA ALA A 167 -6.38 -9.63 12.12
C ALA A 167 -5.80 -8.29 11.65
N CYS A 168 -6.63 -7.42 11.05
CA CYS A 168 -6.17 -6.09 10.64
C CYS A 168 -5.84 -5.16 11.82
N ASP A 169 -6.49 -5.29 12.98
CA ASP A 169 -6.13 -4.50 14.16
C ASP A 169 -4.76 -4.92 14.72
N ILE A 170 -4.46 -6.22 14.67
CA ILE A 170 -3.12 -6.74 14.99
C ILE A 170 -2.10 -6.17 14.01
N ALA A 171 -2.40 -6.18 12.71
CA ALA A 171 -1.50 -5.67 11.68
C ALA A 171 -1.19 -4.18 11.89
N LYS A 172 -2.22 -3.36 12.17
CA LYS A 172 -2.07 -1.93 12.45
C LYS A 172 -1.25 -1.67 13.71
N SER A 173 -1.53 -2.37 14.81
CA SER A 173 -0.75 -2.29 16.07
C SER A 173 0.74 -2.57 15.84
N LEU A 174 1.05 -3.65 15.12
CA LEU A 174 2.43 -3.99 14.78
C LEU A 174 3.07 -2.92 13.91
N ALA A 175 2.38 -2.46 12.87
CA ALA A 175 2.90 -1.46 11.95
C ALA A 175 3.16 -0.11 12.65
N GLU A 176 2.29 0.31 13.56
CA GLU A 176 2.46 1.53 14.37
C GLU A 176 3.72 1.43 15.26
N GLY A 177 3.93 0.30 15.91
CA GLY A 177 5.12 0.07 16.73
C GLY A 177 6.43 -0.07 15.91
N ILE A 178 6.33 -0.56 14.67
CA ILE A 178 7.48 -0.75 13.77
C ILE A 178 7.86 0.54 13.05
N ALA A 179 6.88 1.39 12.70
CA ALA A 179 7.10 2.54 11.83
C ALA A 179 8.25 3.48 12.26
N PRO A 180 8.49 3.76 13.56
CA PRO A 180 9.63 4.56 14.00
C PRO A 180 11.01 3.98 13.62
N ALA A 181 11.10 2.66 13.43
CA ALA A 181 12.33 1.98 13.03
C ALA A 181 12.56 1.96 11.51
N ILE A 182 11.58 2.41 10.70
CA ILE A 182 11.71 2.46 9.25
C ILE A 182 12.39 3.78 8.85
N PRO A 183 13.61 3.76 8.28
CA PRO A 183 14.32 5.00 7.94
C PRO A 183 13.52 5.87 6.97
N ALA A 184 13.47 7.19 7.17
CA ALA A 184 12.72 8.11 6.29
C ALA A 184 13.14 8.04 4.80
N THR A 185 14.36 7.56 4.51
CA THR A 185 14.91 7.38 3.16
C THR A 185 14.64 5.99 2.56
N ALA A 186 13.98 5.12 3.33
CA ALA A 186 13.59 3.78 2.94
C ALA A 186 12.26 3.77 2.19
#